data_AF-A0A4U9HN66-F1
#
_entry.id   AF-A0A4U9HN66-F1
#
_cell.length_a   1.000
_cell.length_b   1.000
_cell.length_c   1.000
_cell.angle_alpha   90.00
_cell.angle_beta   90.00
_cell.angle_gamma   90.00
#
_symmetry.space_group_name_H-M   'P 1'
#
loop_
_entity.id
_entity.type
_entity.pdbx_description
1 polymer ?
#
loop_
_entity_poly.entity_id
_entity_poly.type
_entity_poly.pdbx_seq_one_letter_code
_entity_poly.pdbx_strand_id
1 'polypeptide(L)'
;MRRGTRVASCPISEKWHPLLIEALTSIPALEAGDSVWWHCDVIHSVAPVENQQGWGNVMYIPAAPMCEKNLAYAKKGESSAGNRCLSGRLPAGGL
;
A
#
# COMPACT_ATOMS: atom_id res chain seq x y z
N MET A 1 -22.22 4.89 -20.06
CA MET A 1 -21.32 6.00 -19.68
C MET A 1 -20.88 5.82 -18.22
N ARG A 2 -19.84 5.02 -17.95
CA ARG A 2 -19.30 4.84 -16.59
C ARG A 2 -18.21 5.89 -16.37
N ARG A 3 -18.47 6.90 -15.52
CA ARG A 3 -17.44 7.87 -15.11
C ARG A 3 -16.31 7.10 -14.42
N GLY A 4 -15.10 7.17 -14.98
CA GLY A 4 -13.93 6.60 -14.33
C GLY A 4 -13.73 7.26 -12.96
N THR A 5 -13.89 6.51 -11.89
CA THR A 5 -13.49 6.92 -10.55
C THR A 5 -11.97 7.07 -10.55
N ARG A 6 -11.49 8.31 -10.68
CA ARG A 6 -10.11 8.65 -10.34
C ARG A 6 -9.96 8.40 -8.83
N VAL A 7 -9.20 7.36 -8.47
CA VAL A 7 -8.75 7.16 -7.10
C VAL A 7 -7.48 7.99 -6.98
N ALA A 8 -7.58 9.17 -6.37
CA ALA A 8 -6.42 9.97 -5.99
C ALA A 8 -6.07 9.63 -4.54
N SER A 9 -4.78 9.52 -4.23
CA SER A 9 -4.29 9.51 -2.84
C SER A 9 -4.51 10.88 -2.20
N CYS A 10 -4.57 10.93 -0.87
CA CYS A 10 -4.60 12.21 -0.13
C CYS A 10 -3.15 12.72 0.03
N PRO A 11 -2.76 13.84 -0.60
CA PRO A 11 -1.38 14.32 -0.55
C PRO A 11 -1.09 15.04 0.77
N ILE A 12 0.05 14.71 1.38
CA ILE A 12 0.62 15.43 2.52
C ILE A 12 1.82 16.22 2.03
N SER A 13 1.97 17.47 2.50
CA SER A 13 3.00 18.37 2.02
C SER A 13 3.36 19.41 3.08
N GLU A 14 4.59 19.92 3.02
CA GLU A 14 5.10 20.94 3.94
C GLU A 14 4.27 22.23 3.89
N LYS A 15 3.78 22.62 2.71
CA LYS A 15 2.93 23.81 2.54
C LYS A 15 1.67 23.78 3.41
N TRP A 16 1.06 22.61 3.57
CA TRP A 16 -0.25 22.47 4.21
C TRP A 16 -0.21 21.69 5.53
N HIS A 17 0.85 20.92 5.77
CA HIS A 17 0.97 20.00 6.90
C HIS A 17 2.39 20.02 7.51
N PRO A 18 3.00 21.19 7.77
CA PRO A 18 4.41 21.27 8.17
C PRO A 18 4.72 20.47 9.45
N LEU A 19 3.83 20.53 10.44
CA LEU A 19 3.98 19.77 11.70
C LEU A 19 3.95 18.25 11.49
N LEU A 20 3.18 17.76 10.50
CA LEU A 20 3.13 16.33 10.19
C LEU A 20 4.37 15.88 9.41
N ILE A 21 4.93 16.76 8.58
CA ILE A 21 6.19 16.51 7.87
C ILE A 21 7.34 16.41 8.87
N GLU A 22 7.39 17.28 9.87
CA GLU A 22 8.41 17.23 10.94
C GLU A 22 8.36 15.92 11.74
N ALA A 23 7.17 15.32 11.89
CA ALA A 23 6.98 14.07 12.60
C ALA A 23 7.32 12.80 11.79
N LEU A 24 7.72 12.93 10.51
CA LEU A 24 8.12 11.77 9.71
C LEU A 24 9.32 11.07 10.34
N THR A 25 9.14 9.78 10.62
CA THR A 25 10.15 8.96 11.30
C THR A 25 10.45 7.72 10.46
N SER A 26 11.73 7.39 10.30
CA SER A 26 12.16 6.19 9.58
C SER A 26 11.77 4.93 10.35
N ILE A 27 11.42 3.88 9.61
CA ILE A 27 11.39 2.53 10.17
C ILE A 27 12.80 2.12 10.64
N PRO A 28 12.92 1.24 11.65
CA PRO A 28 14.22 0.69 12.05
C PRO A 28 14.84 -0.16 10.95
N ALA A 29 16.11 -0.53 11.11
CA ALA A 29 16.73 -1.56 10.28
C ALA A 29 15.97 -2.89 10.46
N LEU A 30 15.79 -3.61 9.36
CA LEU A 30 15.01 -4.85 9.30
C LEU A 30 15.85 -5.97 8.68
N GLU A 31 15.58 -7.19 9.11
CA GLU A 31 16.09 -8.42 8.50
C GLU A 31 15.01 -9.09 7.64
N ALA A 32 15.44 -10.00 6.76
CA ALA A 32 14.51 -10.75 5.93
C ALA A 32 13.55 -11.60 6.80
N GLY A 33 12.25 -11.36 6.66
CA GLY A 33 11.20 -12.02 7.43
C GLY A 33 10.53 -11.11 8.46
N ASP A 34 11.14 -9.97 8.79
CA ASP A 34 10.50 -8.94 9.60
C ASP A 34 9.29 -8.35 8.88
N SER A 35 8.33 -7.86 9.67
CA SER A 35 7.15 -7.17 9.16
C SER A 35 6.93 -5.85 9.88
N VAL A 36 6.56 -4.82 9.12
CA VAL A 36 6.17 -3.51 9.64
C VAL A 36 4.71 -3.26 9.32
N TRP A 37 4.00 -2.65 10.27
CA TRP A 37 2.57 -2.43 10.19
C TRP A 37 2.26 -0.99 10.55
N TRP A 38 1.33 -0.38 9.81
CA TRP A 38 0.79 0.93 10.12
C TRP A 38 -0.74 0.92 9.99
N HIS A 39 -1.40 1.75 10.80
CA HIS A 39 -2.85 1.92 10.71
C HIS A 39 -3.25 2.53 9.35
N CYS A 40 -4.46 2.24 8.85
CA CYS A 40 -4.88 2.63 7.49
C CYS A 40 -4.89 4.15 7.23
N ASP A 41 -4.89 4.95 8.31
CA ASP A 41 -4.87 6.41 8.26
C ASP A 41 -3.48 7.02 8.55
N VAL A 42 -2.45 6.20 8.77
CA VAL A 42 -1.09 6.70 9.01
C VAL A 42 -0.48 7.20 7.70
N ILE A 43 0.05 8.42 7.75
CA ILE A 43 0.83 9.04 6.69
C ILE A 43 2.14 8.26 6.55
N HIS A 44 2.46 7.82 5.35
CA HIS A 44 3.70 7.12 5.05
C HIS A 44 4.31 7.60 3.73
N SER A 45 5.62 7.53 3.64
CA SER A 45 6.39 7.87 2.45
C SER A 45 7.59 6.93 2.32
N VAL A 46 8.18 6.87 1.13
CA VAL A 46 9.45 6.19 0.89
C VAL A 46 10.48 7.28 0.60
N ALA A 47 11.54 7.35 1.40
CA ALA A 47 12.61 8.31 1.18
C ALA A 47 13.34 8.00 -0.14
N PRO A 48 13.79 9.04 -0.89
CA PRO A 48 14.64 8.81 -2.05
C PRO A 48 15.98 8.20 -1.62
N VAL A 49 16.60 7.42 -2.49
CA VAL A 49 17.91 6.80 -2.25
C VAL A 49 18.82 6.96 -3.47
N GLU A 50 20.07 7.32 -3.21
CA GLU A 50 21.14 7.29 -4.20
C GLU A 50 22.12 6.17 -3.82
N ASN A 51 22.62 5.43 -4.81
CA ASN A 51 23.57 4.32 -4.62
C ASN A 51 23.14 3.32 -3.52
N GLN A 52 21.90 2.82 -3.62
CA GLN A 52 21.32 1.91 -2.64
C GLN A 52 22.25 0.73 -2.33
N GLN A 53 22.42 0.45 -1.04
CA GLN A 53 23.15 -0.72 -0.55
C GLN A 53 22.17 -1.84 -0.21
N GLY A 54 22.48 -3.06 -0.64
CA GLY A 54 21.59 -4.21 -0.46
C GLY A 54 20.29 -4.11 -1.25
N TRP A 55 19.28 -4.87 -0.83
CA TRP A 55 18.01 -5.02 -1.54
C TRP A 55 16.86 -4.31 -0.81
N GLY A 56 15.95 -3.71 -1.58
CA GLY A 56 14.74 -3.05 -1.08
C GLY A 56 13.46 -3.82 -1.45
N ASN A 57 13.51 -5.15 -1.38
CA ASN A 57 12.41 -6.02 -1.81
C ASN A 57 11.41 -6.23 -0.66
N VAL A 58 10.12 -6.02 -0.92
CA VAL A 58 9.04 -6.21 0.06
C VAL A 58 7.82 -6.87 -0.58
N MET A 59 7.01 -7.55 0.23
CA MET A 59 5.68 -8.03 -0.15
C MET A 59 4.60 -7.25 0.61
N TYR A 60 3.59 -6.75 -0.11
CA TYR A 60 2.47 -6.05 0.50
C TYR A 60 1.37 -7.05 0.93
N ILE A 61 1.18 -7.21 2.25
CA ILE A 61 0.18 -8.10 2.84
C ILE A 61 -0.62 -7.30 3.88
N PRO A 62 -1.83 -6.79 3.56
CA PRO A 62 -2.61 -5.99 4.50
C PRO A 62 -3.38 -6.87 5.50
N ALA A 63 -3.65 -6.34 6.69
CA ALA A 63 -4.65 -6.89 7.59
C ALA A 63 -6.05 -6.39 7.17
N ALA A 64 -6.85 -7.27 6.57
CA ALA A 64 -8.23 -6.97 6.15
C ALA A 64 -9.22 -7.86 6.92
N PRO A 65 -9.87 -7.36 7.99
CA PRO A 65 -10.74 -8.20 8.83
C PRO A 65 -11.97 -8.68 8.05
N MET A 66 -12.54 -9.81 8.49
CA MET A 66 -13.72 -10.36 7.83
C MET A 66 -14.93 -9.47 8.04
N CYS A 67 -15.48 -8.95 6.95
CA CYS A 67 -16.73 -8.20 6.91
C CYS A 67 -17.40 -8.37 5.54
N GLU A 68 -18.67 -8.00 5.42
CA GLU A 68 -19.44 -8.13 4.17
C GLU A 68 -18.72 -7.50 2.96
N LYS A 69 -18.15 -6.31 3.15
CA LYS A 69 -17.37 -5.59 2.13
C LYS A 69 -16.15 -6.38 1.65
N ASN A 70 -15.35 -6.90 2.58
CA ASN A 70 -14.13 -7.64 2.26
C ASN A 70 -14.45 -9.03 1.69
N LEU A 71 -15.53 -9.66 2.15
CA LEU A 71 -16.03 -10.92 1.58
C LEU A 71 -16.47 -10.75 0.13
N ALA A 72 -17.22 -9.69 -0.16
CA ALA A 72 -17.63 -9.36 -1.51
C ALA A 72 -16.43 -9.09 -2.45
N TYR A 73 -15.32 -8.57 -1.91
CA TYR A 73 -14.07 -8.43 -2.66
C TYR A 73 -13.36 -9.77 -2.86
N ALA A 74 -13.23 -10.59 -1.82
CA ALA A 74 -12.60 -11.91 -1.88
C ALA A 74 -13.24 -12.81 -2.96
N LYS A 75 -14.58 -12.86 -3.01
CA LYS A 75 -15.33 -13.62 -4.02
C LYS A 75 -15.08 -13.19 -5.48
N LYS A 76 -14.73 -11.91 -5.71
CA LYS A 76 -14.32 -11.42 -7.03
C LYS A 76 -12.92 -11.87 -7.41
N GLY A 77 -12.04 -12.02 -6.42
CA GLY A 77 -10.70 -12.58 -6.59
C GLY A 77 -10.75 -14.07 -6.95
N GLU A 78 -11.64 -14.83 -6.32
CA GLU A 78 -11.84 -16.27 -6.58
C GLU A 78 -12.27 -16.56 -8.02
N SER A 79 -13.19 -15.78 -8.58
CA SER A 79 -13.63 -15.92 -9.98
C SER A 79 -12.54 -15.55 -11.01
N SER A 80 -11.44 -14.93 -10.55
CA SER A 80 -10.27 -14.53 -11.35
C SER A 80 -9.04 -15.42 -11.09
N ALA A 81 -9.15 -16.44 -10.23
CA ALA A 81 -8.05 -17.24 -9.73
C ALA A 81 -8.38 -18.73 -9.83
N GLY A 82 -7.87 -19.45 -10.84
CA GLY A 82 -6.54 -20.04 -10.71
C GLY A 82 -5.50 -19.16 -10.01
N ASN A 83 -5.21 -19.45 -8.74
CA ASN A 83 -4.02 -19.02 -7.99
C ASN A 83 -3.60 -17.53 -8.02
N ARG A 84 -4.52 -16.54 -7.96
CA ARG A 84 -4.15 -15.11 -7.78
C ARG A 84 -5.07 -14.37 -6.79
N CYS A 85 -4.63 -14.29 -5.54
CA CYS A 85 -5.38 -13.73 -4.40
C CYS A 85 -5.53 -12.19 -4.38
N LEU A 86 -4.91 -11.42 -5.29
CA LEU A 86 -4.80 -9.95 -5.16
C LEU A 86 -5.16 -9.10 -6.41
N SER A 87 -5.79 -9.69 -7.44
CA SER A 87 -5.88 -9.07 -8.77
C SER A 87 -6.95 -7.99 -8.98
N GLY A 88 -7.91 -7.82 -8.08
CA GLY A 88 -9.16 -7.12 -8.39
C GLY A 88 -9.09 -5.58 -8.59
N ARG A 89 -7.93 -4.93 -8.38
CA ARG A 89 -7.76 -3.47 -8.55
C ARG A 89 -6.49 -3.04 -9.28
N LEU A 90 -5.59 -3.98 -9.62
CA LEU A 90 -4.40 -3.64 -10.39
C LEU A 90 -4.78 -3.48 -11.86
N PRO A 91 -4.25 -2.45 -12.56
CA PRO A 91 -4.41 -2.37 -14.00
C PRO A 91 -3.79 -3.61 -14.65
N ALA A 92 -4.47 -4.16 -15.67
CA ALA A 92 -3.96 -5.27 -16.44
C ALA A 92 -2.69 -4.82 -17.19
N GLY A 93 -1.51 -5.06 -16.60
CA GLY A 93 -0.21 -4.77 -17.22
C GLY A 93 0.71 -3.78 -16.50
N GLY A 94 0.56 -3.57 -15.17
CA GLY A 94 1.45 -2.66 -14.43
C GLY A 94 2.49 -3.34 -13.54
N LEU A 95 3.68 -3.60 -14.10
CA LEU A 95 4.98 -3.20 -13.54
C LEU A 95 5.74 -2.50 -14.66
#